data_AF-A0A8H6YJE2-F1
#
_entry.id   AF-A0A8H6YJE2-F1
#
_cell.length_a   1.000
_cell.length_b   1.000
_cell.length_c   1.000
_cell.angle_alpha   90.00
_cell.angle_beta   90.00
_cell.angle_gamma   90.00
#
_symmetry.space_group_name_H-M   'P 1'
#
loop_
_entity.id
_entity.type
_entity.pdbx_description
1 polymer ?
#
loop_
_entity_poly.entity_id
_entity_poly.type
_entity_poly.pdbx_seq_one_letter_code
_entity_poly.pdbx_strand_id
1 'polypeptide(L)'
;MGAQVLYFDGMSAAWGPGWLDSQHMFIYGMSKNESKDINWWDDYGRANRLCEWGKTRDVEGFVRMNAGFEIIWCDFHSPSLQLVSHLNITPPGTPDKPSSWPSFPGRRLSVLLGVDLVVVIRRGEVLAGEEVGPGELQFRISLSLPHLTLFYCDMVTFYHPRLTSLVRDRIGLPMESHRLVNISSQDAQRVVSEVDDVLSRRATGDLGSGFDWGTTTVGIVEYWGDRISHMHAYLLNASDPRVNLTATLPAIRTLAYTLVNPYMQPGLTPNASGWDLFFAPPTDLIPITFATNTNVTAFERCTSQATGFLSETQMTPQERLLRISVESVLSRLCNDFGVIFAQSSDLAESRSWDADPRLSIQQWTKRIQDLMEWLDWTVWLRCEEVCPLDVQQFPSLSFPSADDLPQHVCSVPMWPIAWAGPWDPNSSSLEPRCMRMAV
;
A
#
# COMPACT_ATOMS: atom_id res chain seq x y z
N MET A 1 -9.80 22.52 -20.14
CA MET A 1 -8.52 22.22 -19.47
C MET A 1 -8.89 21.82 -18.06
N GLY A 2 -8.43 20.66 -17.60
CA GLY A 2 -8.68 20.21 -16.23
C GLY A 2 -7.88 21.04 -15.24
N ALA A 3 -8.35 21.10 -14.00
CA ALA A 3 -7.66 21.75 -12.89
C ALA A 3 -6.35 21.03 -12.54
N GLN A 4 -5.24 21.75 -12.33
CA GLN A 4 -3.99 21.13 -11.87
C GLN A 4 -3.89 21.16 -10.35
N VAL A 5 -3.88 19.99 -9.71
CA VAL A 5 -3.90 19.87 -8.25
C VAL A 5 -3.01 18.73 -7.78
N LEU A 6 -2.20 18.94 -6.74
CA LEU A 6 -1.33 17.91 -6.16
C LEU A 6 -2.04 17.16 -5.04
N TYR A 7 -1.76 15.86 -4.90
CA TYR A 7 -2.27 15.05 -3.80
C TYR A 7 -1.15 14.66 -2.84
N PHE A 8 -1.33 14.96 -1.55
CA PHE A 8 -0.48 14.46 -0.48
C PHE A 8 -1.08 13.16 0.07
N ASP A 9 -0.42 12.03 -0.19
CA ASP A 9 -0.85 10.71 0.31
C ASP A 9 -0.70 10.58 1.83
N GLY A 10 -1.33 9.54 2.37
CA GLY A 10 -1.48 9.30 3.81
C GLY A 10 -2.51 10.24 4.43
N MET A 11 -2.62 10.23 5.76
CA MET A 11 -3.54 11.12 6.47
C MET A 11 -2.98 12.54 6.59
N SER A 12 -2.68 13.16 5.46
CA SER A 12 -2.03 14.47 5.34
C SER A 12 -2.89 15.66 5.83
N ALA A 13 -4.17 15.44 6.14
CA ALA A 13 -5.03 16.41 6.82
C ALA A 13 -5.20 16.13 8.32
N ALA A 14 -4.61 15.05 8.83
CA ALA A 14 -4.65 14.74 10.26
C ALA A 14 -3.75 15.68 11.06
N TRP A 15 -4.08 15.82 12.35
CA TRP A 15 -3.31 16.61 13.29
C TRP A 15 -2.36 15.73 14.08
N GLY A 16 -1.14 16.22 14.30
CA GLY A 16 -0.13 15.53 15.09
C GLY A 16 1.21 15.36 14.35
N PRO A 17 2.19 14.74 15.02
CA PRO A 17 3.50 14.52 14.44
C PRO A 17 3.41 13.50 13.29
N GLY A 18 3.98 13.82 12.12
CA GLY A 18 4.13 12.91 11.00
C GLY A 18 3.22 13.27 9.86
N TRP A 19 1.94 13.39 10.15
CA TRP A 19 0.87 13.69 9.18
C TRP A 19 1.16 14.92 8.31
N LEU A 20 1.81 15.93 8.89
CA LEU A 20 2.12 17.20 8.23
C LEU A 20 3.55 17.30 7.69
N ASP A 21 4.36 16.23 7.81
CA ASP A 21 5.79 16.25 7.47
C ASP A 21 6.04 16.62 5.99
N SER A 22 5.24 16.09 5.06
CA SER A 22 5.37 16.36 3.62
C SER A 22 5.07 17.82 3.29
N GLN A 23 3.94 18.35 3.75
CA GLN A 23 3.56 19.76 3.58
C GLN A 23 4.62 20.71 4.17
N HIS A 24 5.15 20.37 5.35
CA HIS A 24 6.19 21.17 5.98
C HIS A 24 7.47 21.20 5.13
N MET A 25 7.88 20.06 4.57
CA MET A 25 9.04 19.98 3.67
C MET A 25 8.86 20.90 2.46
N PHE A 26 7.70 20.91 1.79
CA PHE A 26 7.47 21.79 0.64
C PHE A 26 7.45 23.27 1.00
N ILE A 27 6.89 23.63 2.16
CA ILE A 27 6.78 25.03 2.57
C ILE A 27 8.14 25.62 2.99
N TYR A 28 8.96 24.86 3.71
CA TYR A 28 10.18 25.38 4.35
C TYR A 28 11.49 24.85 3.74
N GLY A 29 11.42 23.85 2.85
CA GLY A 29 12.59 23.29 2.16
C GLY A 29 13.57 22.52 3.04
N MET A 30 13.22 22.24 4.30
CA MET A 30 14.07 21.55 5.29
C MET A 30 13.24 20.64 6.20
N SER A 31 13.92 19.69 6.85
CA SER A 31 13.28 18.82 7.84
C SER A 31 13.02 19.54 9.17
N LYS A 32 12.16 18.95 9.99
CA LYS A 32 11.67 19.47 11.28
C LYS A 32 12.79 19.90 12.24
N ASN A 33 14.00 19.36 12.10
CA ASN A 33 15.12 19.68 12.98
C ASN A 33 15.80 21.03 12.70
N GLU A 34 15.56 21.67 11.55
CA GLU A 34 16.26 22.90 11.15
C GLU A 34 15.33 24.15 11.01
N SER A 35 14.02 24.03 11.24
CA SER A 35 13.11 25.18 11.19
C SER A 35 11.93 25.07 12.17
N LYS A 36 11.26 26.21 12.43
CA LYS A 36 10.14 26.41 13.37
C LYS A 36 9.26 25.17 13.54
N ASP A 37 9.03 24.74 14.78
CA ASP A 37 8.13 23.64 15.11
C ASP A 37 6.83 23.69 14.30
N ILE A 38 6.37 22.51 13.83
CA ILE A 38 5.10 22.40 13.10
C ILE A 38 3.98 22.84 14.04
N ASN A 39 3.47 24.07 13.87
CA ASN A 39 2.27 24.50 14.56
C ASN A 39 1.06 23.81 13.93
N TRP A 40 0.49 22.81 14.61
CA TRP A 40 -0.66 22.03 14.12
C TRP A 40 -1.95 22.85 14.02
N TRP A 41 -2.02 23.99 14.72
CA TRP A 41 -3.20 24.86 14.73
C TRP A 41 -3.20 25.91 13.60
N ASP A 42 -2.08 26.09 12.90
CA ASP A 42 -1.95 27.07 11.82
C ASP A 42 -2.27 26.46 10.45
N ASP A 43 -3.48 25.91 10.31
CA ASP A 43 -3.88 25.25 9.07
C ASP A 43 -4.12 26.26 7.92
N TYR A 44 -4.73 27.42 8.23
CA TYR A 44 -4.90 28.51 7.26
C TYR A 44 -3.56 29.11 6.81
N GLY A 45 -2.60 29.34 7.73
CA GLY A 45 -1.28 29.81 7.35
C GLY A 45 -0.51 28.80 6.52
N ARG A 46 -0.71 27.50 6.77
CA ARG A 46 -0.16 26.42 5.94
C ARG A 46 -0.77 26.42 4.54
N ALA A 47 -2.09 26.52 4.44
CA ALA A 47 -2.80 26.63 3.17
C ALA A 47 -2.30 27.83 2.34
N ASN A 48 -2.16 29.01 2.96
CA ASN A 48 -1.61 30.19 2.30
C ASN A 48 -0.19 29.96 1.76
N ARG A 49 0.70 29.36 2.56
CA ARG A 49 2.08 29.08 2.14
C ARG A 49 2.17 28.01 1.05
N LEU A 50 1.32 26.98 1.11
CA LEU A 50 1.20 25.99 0.04
C LEU A 50 0.72 26.64 -1.26
N CYS A 51 -0.26 27.55 -1.19
CA CYS A 51 -0.73 28.29 -2.36
C CYS A 51 0.31 29.25 -2.92
N GLU A 52 1.11 29.91 -2.08
CA GLU A 52 2.27 30.69 -2.53
C GLU A 52 3.29 29.80 -3.27
N TRP A 53 3.57 28.61 -2.73
CA TRP A 53 4.47 27.64 -3.35
C TRP A 53 3.92 27.12 -4.70
N GLY A 54 2.63 26.76 -4.73
CA GLY A 54 1.94 26.19 -5.90
C GLY A 54 1.76 27.20 -7.04
N LYS A 55 1.53 28.48 -6.72
CA LYS A 55 1.37 29.56 -7.71
C LYS A 55 2.56 29.68 -8.66
N THR A 56 3.78 29.40 -8.18
CA THR A 56 4.99 29.44 -9.03
C THR A 56 5.08 28.29 -10.03
N ARG A 57 4.18 27.30 -9.92
CA ARG A 57 4.18 26.02 -10.64
C ARG A 57 2.87 25.73 -11.39
N ASP A 58 1.99 26.72 -11.48
CA ASP A 58 0.65 26.58 -12.07
C ASP A 58 -0.25 25.54 -11.36
N VAL A 59 0.03 25.28 -10.07
CA VAL A 59 -0.77 24.41 -9.22
C VAL A 59 -1.92 25.22 -8.60
N GLU A 60 -3.15 24.80 -8.86
CA GLU A 60 -4.38 25.47 -8.43
C GLU A 60 -4.86 25.04 -7.05
N GLY A 61 -4.37 23.90 -6.55
CA GLY A 61 -4.77 23.39 -5.24
C GLY A 61 -4.06 22.11 -4.82
N PHE A 62 -4.39 21.68 -3.61
CA PHE A 62 -3.82 20.51 -2.95
C PHE A 62 -4.92 19.66 -2.34
N VAL A 63 -4.92 18.37 -2.61
CA VAL A 63 -5.79 17.39 -1.97
C VAL A 63 -5.04 16.69 -0.85
N ARG A 64 -5.71 16.51 0.28
CA ARG A 64 -5.20 15.82 1.47
C ARG A 64 -6.31 15.03 2.15
N MET A 65 -5.96 14.06 3.00
CA MET A 65 -6.92 13.12 3.57
C MET A 65 -6.86 13.08 5.11
N ASN A 66 -8.03 13.03 5.74
CA ASN A 66 -8.20 12.65 7.15
C ASN A 66 -9.30 11.57 7.26
N ALA A 67 -10.44 11.85 7.90
CA ALA A 67 -11.64 10.99 7.82
C ALA A 67 -12.36 11.09 6.45
N GLY A 68 -11.92 12.01 5.60
CA GLY A 68 -12.35 12.18 4.22
C GLY A 68 -11.33 13.00 3.43
N PHE A 69 -11.59 13.21 2.15
CA PHE A 69 -10.78 14.08 1.31
C PHE A 69 -11.16 15.53 1.54
N GLU A 70 -10.15 16.38 1.65
CA GLU A 70 -10.31 17.82 1.65
C GLU A 70 -9.39 18.45 0.61
N ILE A 71 -9.85 19.55 0.04
CA ILE A 71 -9.14 20.30 -0.99
C ILE A 71 -8.81 21.69 -0.46
N ILE A 72 -7.52 22.04 -0.50
CA ILE A 72 -7.05 23.40 -0.40
C ILE A 72 -7.09 23.96 -1.83
N TRP A 73 -8.02 24.86 -2.10
CA TRP A 73 -8.09 25.54 -3.39
C TRP A 73 -7.57 26.96 -3.28
N CYS A 74 -6.64 27.34 -4.17
CA CYS A 74 -5.87 28.57 -4.01
C CYS A 74 -6.56 29.82 -4.55
N ASP A 75 -7.38 29.70 -5.60
CA ASP A 75 -8.15 30.83 -6.14
C ASP A 75 -9.54 30.41 -6.62
N PHE A 76 -10.56 30.70 -5.80
CA PHE A 76 -11.96 30.40 -6.12
C PHE A 76 -12.54 31.21 -7.30
N HIS A 77 -11.80 32.19 -7.82
CA HIS A 77 -12.16 32.92 -9.05
C HIS A 77 -11.51 32.30 -10.30
N SER A 78 -10.72 31.23 -10.15
CA SER A 78 -10.09 30.54 -11.27
C SER A 78 -11.15 30.10 -12.30
N PRO A 79 -10.89 30.27 -13.61
CA PRO A 79 -11.76 29.75 -14.66
C PRO A 79 -11.84 28.21 -14.66
N SER A 80 -10.96 27.51 -13.94
CA SER A 80 -11.00 26.06 -13.75
C SER A 80 -12.12 25.60 -12.79
N LEU A 81 -12.70 26.51 -12.00
CA LEU A 81 -13.85 26.22 -11.15
C LEU A 81 -15.14 26.79 -11.73
N GLN A 82 -16.20 25.99 -11.62
CA GLN A 82 -17.54 26.40 -11.95
C GLN A 82 -18.47 26.09 -10.77
N LEU A 83 -19.17 27.10 -10.27
CA LEU A 83 -20.20 26.89 -9.25
C LEU A 83 -21.39 26.15 -9.87
N VAL A 84 -21.51 24.85 -9.58
CA VAL A 84 -22.62 24.01 -10.06
C VAL A 84 -23.90 24.25 -9.25
N SER A 85 -23.78 24.32 -7.93
CA SER A 85 -24.91 24.53 -7.01
C SER A 85 -24.43 25.06 -5.66
N HIS A 86 -25.28 25.83 -4.96
CA HIS A 86 -25.06 26.20 -3.56
C HIS A 86 -26.34 25.95 -2.76
N LEU A 87 -26.21 25.41 -1.56
CA LEU A 87 -27.28 25.32 -0.57
C LEU A 87 -26.94 26.21 0.62
N ASN A 88 -27.93 26.93 1.13
CA ASN A 88 -27.79 27.62 2.39
C ASN A 88 -27.99 26.61 3.53
N ILE A 89 -26.88 26.18 4.13
CA ILE A 89 -26.86 25.28 5.31
C ILE A 89 -26.67 26.05 6.62
N THR A 90 -26.81 27.39 6.61
CA THR A 90 -26.75 28.18 7.83
C THR A 90 -27.85 27.71 8.79
N PRO A 91 -27.52 27.33 10.03
CA PRO A 91 -28.51 26.90 11.00
C PRO A 91 -29.63 27.96 11.15
N PRO A 92 -30.92 27.56 11.19
CA PRO A 92 -32.02 28.49 11.42
C PRO A 92 -31.78 29.29 12.72
N GLY A 93 -31.85 30.62 12.65
CA GLY A 93 -31.63 31.50 13.81
C GLY A 93 -30.18 31.96 14.02
N THR A 94 -29.25 31.63 13.12
CA THR A 94 -27.92 32.25 13.12
C THR A 94 -28.07 33.73 12.69
N PRO A 95 -27.68 34.72 13.50
CA PRO A 95 -27.79 36.13 13.11
C PRO A 95 -26.94 36.40 11.88
N ASP A 96 -27.46 37.17 10.92
CA ASP A 96 -26.69 37.67 9.79
C ASP A 96 -25.50 38.48 10.34
N LYS A 97 -24.28 37.93 10.22
CA LYS A 97 -23.09 38.76 10.43
C LYS A 97 -23.08 39.82 9.33
N PRO A 98 -22.95 41.12 9.66
CA PRO A 98 -22.81 42.14 8.63
C PRO A 98 -21.61 41.80 7.75
N SER A 99 -21.88 41.65 6.46
CA SER A 99 -20.95 41.23 5.43
C SER A 99 -19.77 42.18 5.31
N SER A 100 -18.56 41.71 5.62
CA SER A 100 -17.31 42.37 5.21
C SER A 100 -16.60 41.64 4.06
N TRP A 101 -17.30 40.76 3.35
CA TRP A 101 -16.79 40.08 2.14
C TRP A 101 -17.70 40.37 0.94
N PRO A 102 -17.15 40.70 -0.26
CA PRO A 102 -17.97 41.16 -1.38
C PRO A 102 -18.76 40.01 -2.02
N SER A 103 -20.03 40.26 -2.25
CA SER A 103 -20.97 39.38 -2.94
C SER A 103 -20.65 39.29 -4.44
N PHE A 104 -20.62 38.09 -5.01
CA PHE A 104 -20.65 37.91 -6.46
C PHE A 104 -22.05 37.47 -6.96
N PRO A 105 -22.60 38.14 -7.99
CA PRO A 105 -23.92 37.83 -8.54
C PRO A 105 -23.86 36.64 -9.49
N GLY A 106 -24.90 35.80 -9.45
CA GLY A 106 -24.91 34.50 -10.12
C GLY A 106 -25.24 34.48 -11.61
N ARG A 107 -25.10 33.30 -12.22
CA ARG A 107 -26.01 32.75 -13.24
C ARG A 107 -25.66 31.28 -13.53
N ARG A 108 -26.71 30.54 -13.89
CA ARG A 108 -26.74 29.11 -14.21
C ARG A 108 -25.86 28.78 -15.42
N LEU A 109 -25.07 27.70 -15.32
CA LEU A 109 -24.78 26.80 -16.42
C LEU A 109 -24.41 25.42 -15.84
N SER A 110 -24.95 24.35 -16.41
CA SER A 110 -24.76 22.96 -15.96
C SER A 110 -23.81 22.25 -16.91
N VAL A 111 -22.67 21.72 -16.44
CA VAL A 111 -22.00 20.51 -16.98
C VAL A 111 -21.12 19.90 -15.87
N LEU A 112 -21.07 18.57 -15.81
CA LEU A 112 -20.17 17.74 -14.99
C LEU A 112 -18.69 18.04 -15.30
N LEU A 113 -17.85 18.21 -14.29
CA LEU A 113 -16.39 18.19 -14.45
C LEU A 113 -15.81 16.88 -13.91
N GLY A 114 -14.92 16.27 -14.70
CA GLY A 114 -13.87 15.39 -14.20
C GLY A 114 -12.68 16.24 -13.78
N VAL A 115 -12.15 16.00 -12.59
CA VAL A 115 -10.92 16.63 -12.10
C VAL A 115 -9.76 15.73 -12.51
N ASP A 116 -8.87 16.20 -13.38
CA ASP A 116 -7.61 15.50 -13.66
C ASP A 116 -6.63 15.83 -12.53
N LEU A 117 -6.58 14.98 -11.51
CA LEU A 117 -5.74 15.19 -10.32
C LEU A 117 -4.29 14.74 -10.58
N VAL A 118 -3.28 15.60 -10.42
CA VAL A 118 -1.90 15.31 -10.89
C VAL A 118 -0.86 15.46 -9.80
N VAL A 119 0.06 14.51 -9.75
CA VAL A 119 1.15 14.38 -8.77
C VAL A 119 0.65 13.84 -7.44
N VAL A 120 0.86 12.53 -7.27
CA VAL A 120 0.68 11.84 -6.00
C VAL A 120 2.00 11.86 -5.27
N ILE A 121 2.04 12.55 -4.13
CA ILE A 121 3.20 12.59 -3.26
C ILE A 121 3.00 11.55 -2.18
N ARG A 122 3.59 10.36 -2.39
CA ARG A 122 3.43 9.23 -1.47
C ARG A 122 4.36 9.37 -0.27
N ARG A 123 3.75 9.54 0.92
CA ARG A 123 4.35 9.12 2.19
C ARG A 123 3.89 7.68 2.41
N GLY A 124 4.84 6.77 2.54
CA GLY A 124 4.54 5.36 2.77
C GLY A 124 3.88 5.20 4.13
N GLU A 125 2.58 4.90 4.11
CA GLU A 125 1.82 4.21 5.14
C GLU A 125 0.35 3.95 4.76
N VAL A 126 -0.15 2.83 5.29
CA VAL A 126 -1.52 2.30 5.52
C VAL A 126 -2.67 2.84 4.66
N LEU A 127 -3.10 2.01 3.70
CA LEU A 127 -4.46 2.02 3.16
C LEU A 127 -5.43 1.68 4.30
N ALA A 128 -6.35 2.60 4.58
CA ALA A 128 -7.46 2.38 5.51
C ALA A 128 -8.30 1.19 5.02
N GLY A 129 -8.43 0.17 5.88
CA GLY A 129 -9.36 -0.93 5.69
C GLY A 129 -10.79 -0.41 5.74
N GLU A 130 -11.57 -0.73 4.70
CA GLU A 130 -13.02 -0.59 4.71
C GLU A 130 -13.59 -1.88 5.33
N GLU A 131 -14.38 -1.75 6.41
CA GLU A 131 -15.13 -2.87 6.99
C GLU A 131 -16.17 -3.36 5.99
N VAL A 132 -15.99 -4.56 5.44
CA VAL A 132 -17.06 -5.31 4.78
C VAL A 132 -17.41 -6.49 5.67
N GLY A 133 -18.53 -6.34 6.40
CA GLY A 133 -19.19 -7.42 7.12
C GLY A 133 -19.75 -8.50 6.17
N PRO A 134 -20.10 -9.68 6.69
CA PRO A 134 -20.12 -10.92 5.92
C PRO A 134 -21.39 -11.04 5.08
N GLY A 135 -21.22 -10.96 3.76
CA GLY A 135 -22.26 -11.29 2.80
C GLY A 135 -21.67 -11.28 1.41
N GLU A 136 -21.70 -12.43 0.73
CA GLU A 136 -21.23 -12.61 -0.64
C GLU A 136 -21.68 -11.48 -1.57
N LEU A 137 -20.74 -10.63 -1.96
CA LEU A 137 -20.73 -9.98 -3.28
C LEU A 137 -19.30 -9.54 -3.56
N GLN A 138 -18.69 -10.25 -4.50
CA GLN A 138 -17.35 -10.04 -4.99
C GLN A 138 -17.28 -8.74 -5.80
N PHE A 139 -17.36 -7.61 -5.10
CA PHE A 139 -17.10 -6.31 -5.67
C PHE A 139 -15.59 -6.12 -5.73
N ARG A 140 -15.07 -6.08 -6.95
CA ARG A 140 -13.71 -5.61 -7.25
C ARG A 140 -13.52 -4.27 -6.54
N ILE A 141 -12.67 -4.23 -5.52
CA ILE A 141 -12.27 -2.98 -4.88
C ILE A 141 -11.25 -2.32 -5.82
N SER A 142 -11.75 -1.75 -6.92
CA SER A 142 -11.23 -0.43 -7.27
C SER A 142 -11.76 0.47 -6.17
N LEU A 143 -10.89 0.98 -5.30
CA LEU A 143 -11.15 2.23 -4.58
C LEU A 143 -11.25 3.34 -5.64
N SER A 144 -12.31 3.30 -6.46
CA SER A 144 -12.75 4.44 -7.23
C SER A 144 -13.36 5.36 -6.20
N LEU A 145 -12.51 6.17 -5.59
CA LEU A 145 -12.95 7.42 -4.99
C LEU A 145 -13.81 8.09 -6.06
N PRO A 146 -15.14 8.19 -5.86
CA PRO A 146 -15.97 8.80 -6.86
C PRO A 146 -15.40 10.20 -7.06
N HIS A 147 -14.83 10.46 -8.24
CA HIS A 147 -14.22 11.74 -8.66
C HIS A 147 -12.72 11.97 -8.37
N LEU A 148 -11.93 11.00 -7.89
CA LEU A 148 -10.45 11.12 -7.80
C LEU A 148 -9.76 10.10 -8.73
N THR A 149 -8.97 10.58 -9.70
CA THR A 149 -8.12 9.71 -10.54
C THR A 149 -6.65 9.97 -10.22
N LEU A 150 -5.94 8.95 -9.75
CA LEU A 150 -4.51 9.06 -9.45
C LEU A 150 -3.68 8.69 -10.68
N PHE A 151 -2.75 9.56 -11.09
CA PHE A 151 -1.81 9.25 -12.17
C PHE A 151 -0.46 8.80 -11.60
N TYR A 152 -0.22 7.49 -11.62
CA TYR A 152 1.01 6.89 -11.12
C TYR A 152 2.26 7.25 -11.94
N CYS A 153 2.09 7.62 -13.22
CA CYS A 153 3.16 8.14 -14.06
C CYS A 153 3.76 9.48 -13.57
N ASP A 154 3.04 10.14 -12.65
CA ASP A 154 3.38 11.42 -12.04
C ASP A 154 3.65 11.28 -10.52
N MET A 155 3.78 10.04 -10.01
CA MET A 155 3.96 9.77 -8.58
C MET A 155 5.38 10.10 -8.12
N VAL A 156 5.50 10.98 -7.12
CA VAL A 156 6.76 11.28 -6.44
C VAL A 156 6.75 10.62 -5.06
N THR A 157 7.81 9.89 -4.71
CA THR A 157 7.87 9.12 -3.46
C THR A 157 9.09 9.45 -2.63
N PHE A 158 8.88 9.57 -1.31
CA PHE A 158 9.96 9.70 -0.33
C PHE A 158 10.72 8.39 -0.07
N TYR A 159 10.33 7.29 -0.73
CA TYR A 159 11.00 6.00 -0.68
C TYR A 159 11.95 5.77 -1.86
N HIS A 160 12.11 6.75 -2.73
CA HIS A 160 13.05 6.62 -3.83
C HIS A 160 14.47 6.40 -3.29
N PRO A 161 15.21 5.36 -3.76
CA PRO A 161 16.57 5.06 -3.28
C PRO A 161 17.61 6.18 -3.41
N ARG A 162 17.31 7.23 -4.19
CA ARG A 162 18.14 8.43 -4.34
C ARG A 162 18.16 9.30 -3.07
N LEU A 163 17.16 9.16 -2.21
CA LEU A 163 16.99 9.93 -0.96
C LEU A 163 17.69 9.21 0.18
N THR A 164 19.03 9.31 0.21
CA THR A 164 19.86 8.51 1.13
C THR A 164 19.80 8.99 2.57
N SER A 165 19.45 10.26 2.81
CA SER A 165 19.40 10.82 4.17
C SER A 165 18.33 10.16 5.04
N LEU A 166 17.26 9.64 4.44
CA LEU A 166 16.15 9.00 5.15
C LEU A 166 16.35 7.50 5.37
N VAL A 167 17.38 6.88 4.77
CA VAL A 167 17.57 5.43 4.84
C VAL A 167 17.93 4.98 6.25
N ARG A 168 18.85 5.69 6.92
CA ARG A 168 19.33 5.29 8.25
C ARG A 168 18.23 5.27 9.31
N ASP A 169 17.29 6.21 9.22
CA ASP A 169 16.19 6.35 10.17
C ASP A 169 15.01 5.42 9.88
N ARG A 170 15.12 4.56 8.85
CA ARG A 170 14.09 3.58 8.46
C ARG A 170 14.55 2.14 8.65
N ILE A 171 15.86 1.89 8.70
CA ILE A 171 16.38 0.53 8.83
C ILE A 171 15.93 -0.09 10.16
N GLY A 172 15.30 -1.25 10.08
CA GLY A 172 14.84 -2.01 11.26
C GLY A 172 13.67 -1.36 12.00
N LEU A 173 13.03 -0.36 11.39
CA LEU A 173 11.78 0.21 11.87
C LEU A 173 10.65 -0.22 10.94
N PRO A 174 9.45 -0.43 11.48
CA PRO A 174 8.29 -0.71 10.66
C PRO A 174 7.85 0.56 9.92
N MET A 175 7.11 0.41 8.82
CA MET A 175 6.77 1.53 7.95
C MET A 175 6.02 2.64 8.68
N GLU A 176 5.28 2.31 9.75
CA GLU A 176 4.57 3.29 10.58
C GLU A 176 5.44 4.27 11.35
N SER A 177 6.67 3.86 11.58
CA SER A 177 7.65 4.70 12.26
C SER A 177 8.41 5.59 11.28
N HIS A 178 8.18 5.50 9.98
CA HIS A 178 8.92 6.27 8.98
C HIS A 178 8.51 7.74 8.94
N ARG A 179 9.50 8.62 9.14
CA ARG A 179 9.32 10.08 9.22
C ARG A 179 10.16 10.81 8.19
N LEU A 180 9.82 12.07 7.90
CA LEU A 180 10.68 12.97 7.10
C LEU A 180 11.49 13.93 7.98
N VAL A 181 11.60 13.63 9.27
CA VAL A 181 12.18 14.52 10.30
C VAL A 181 13.66 14.80 10.09
N ASN A 182 14.39 13.96 9.37
CA ASN A 182 15.83 14.10 9.10
C ASN A 182 16.14 14.14 7.59
N ILE A 183 15.18 14.55 6.74
CA ILE A 183 15.49 14.76 5.33
C ILE A 183 16.57 15.85 5.20
N SER A 184 17.65 15.56 4.46
CA SER A 184 18.68 16.55 4.20
C SER A 184 18.16 17.64 3.26
N SER A 185 18.70 18.85 3.33
CA SER A 185 18.35 19.94 2.41
C SER A 185 18.60 19.55 0.94
N GLN A 186 19.64 18.76 0.67
CA GLN A 186 19.92 18.21 -0.67
C GLN A 186 18.83 17.23 -1.14
N ASP A 187 18.39 16.32 -0.27
CA ASP A 187 17.33 15.34 -0.60
C ASP A 187 15.96 16.01 -0.70
N ALA A 188 15.68 17.03 0.12
CA ALA A 188 14.47 17.85 0.00
C ALA A 188 14.43 18.59 -1.35
N GLN A 189 15.52 19.25 -1.74
CA GLN A 189 15.63 19.91 -3.05
C GLN A 189 15.48 18.92 -4.22
N ARG A 190 16.02 17.71 -4.07
CA ARG A 190 15.85 16.61 -5.02
C ARG A 190 14.38 16.21 -5.19
N VAL A 191 13.57 16.24 -4.12
CA VAL A 191 12.12 15.98 -4.21
C VAL A 191 11.41 17.13 -4.90
N VAL A 192 11.69 18.37 -4.51
CA VAL A 192 11.11 19.56 -5.16
C VAL A 192 11.41 19.59 -6.65
N SER A 193 12.66 19.33 -7.04
CA SER A 193 13.07 19.26 -8.45
C SER A 193 12.41 18.12 -9.21
N GLU A 194 12.09 16.99 -8.56
CA GLU A 194 11.34 15.90 -9.21
C GLU A 194 9.89 16.31 -9.44
N VAL A 195 9.26 16.99 -8.48
CA VAL A 195 7.91 17.53 -8.68
C VAL A 195 7.88 18.55 -9.83
N ASP A 196 8.87 19.44 -9.91
CA ASP A 196 9.00 20.41 -11.00
C ASP A 196 9.14 19.74 -12.37
N ASP A 197 9.94 18.67 -12.46
CA ASP A 197 10.08 17.87 -13.67
C ASP A 197 8.76 17.20 -14.08
N VAL A 198 8.08 16.55 -13.14
CA VAL A 198 6.78 15.89 -13.38
C VAL A 198 5.74 16.89 -13.88
N LEU A 199 5.60 18.04 -13.23
CA LEU A 199 4.65 19.08 -13.64
C LEU A 199 4.96 19.61 -15.04
N SER A 200 6.24 19.81 -15.35
CA SER A 200 6.70 20.27 -16.66
C SER A 200 6.43 19.23 -17.76
N ARG A 201 6.69 17.94 -17.49
CA ARG A 201 6.44 16.84 -18.44
C ARG A 201 4.94 16.68 -18.73
N ARG A 202 4.09 16.74 -17.71
CA ARG A 202 2.65 16.68 -17.97
C ARG A 202 2.18 17.86 -18.82
N ALA A 203 2.68 19.06 -18.56
CA ALA A 203 2.30 20.24 -19.34
C ALA A 203 2.65 20.10 -20.83
N THR A 204 3.65 19.28 -21.20
CA THR A 204 4.00 18.97 -22.59
C THR A 204 3.25 17.77 -23.17
N GLY A 205 2.34 17.15 -22.41
CA GLY A 205 1.47 16.06 -22.86
C GLY A 205 2.04 14.66 -22.67
N ASP A 206 3.09 14.48 -21.86
CA ASP A 206 3.58 13.16 -21.47
C ASP A 206 2.62 12.52 -20.44
N LEU A 207 1.88 11.50 -20.87
CA LEU A 207 0.89 10.78 -20.06
C LEU A 207 1.41 9.42 -19.56
N GLY A 208 2.69 9.12 -19.79
CA GLY A 208 3.28 7.82 -19.49
C GLY A 208 2.70 6.65 -20.30
N SER A 209 2.89 5.44 -19.78
CA SER A 209 2.51 4.21 -20.48
C SER A 209 1.00 3.91 -20.48
N GLY A 210 0.23 4.58 -19.61
CA GLY A 210 -1.18 4.26 -19.36
C GLY A 210 -1.40 2.96 -18.58
N PHE A 211 -0.33 2.36 -18.04
CA PHE A 211 -0.42 1.14 -17.25
C PHE A 211 -1.05 1.42 -15.88
N ASP A 212 -2.01 0.57 -15.49
CA ASP A 212 -2.70 0.69 -14.21
C ASP A 212 -1.87 0.07 -13.07
N TRP A 213 -0.90 0.84 -12.62
CA TRP A 213 -0.03 0.49 -11.48
C TRP A 213 -0.83 0.28 -10.18
N GLY A 214 -1.93 1.01 -9.98
CA GLY A 214 -2.77 0.93 -8.79
C GLY A 214 -3.43 -0.44 -8.68
N THR A 215 -4.20 -0.82 -9.71
CA THR A 215 -4.86 -2.13 -9.76
C THR A 215 -3.83 -3.27 -9.72
N THR A 216 -2.70 -3.13 -10.41
CA THR A 216 -1.65 -4.16 -10.44
C THR A 216 -1.07 -4.41 -9.04
N THR A 217 -0.71 -3.36 -8.31
CA THR A 217 -0.11 -3.49 -6.98
C THR A 217 -1.10 -4.02 -5.94
N VAL A 218 -2.36 -3.57 -5.98
CA VAL A 218 -3.44 -4.13 -5.14
C VAL A 218 -3.65 -5.61 -5.43
N GLY A 219 -3.72 -5.99 -6.71
CA GLY A 219 -3.88 -7.39 -7.11
C GLY A 219 -2.76 -8.31 -6.62
N ILE A 220 -1.52 -7.81 -6.53
CA ILE A 220 -0.40 -8.55 -5.93
C ILE A 220 -0.66 -8.78 -4.43
N VAL A 221 -1.03 -7.74 -3.68
CA VAL A 221 -1.31 -7.86 -2.24
C VAL A 221 -2.49 -8.81 -1.99
N GLU A 222 -3.58 -8.69 -2.74
CA GLU A 222 -4.75 -9.56 -2.64
C GLU A 222 -4.42 -11.02 -2.98
N TYR A 223 -3.59 -11.25 -3.99
CA TYR A 223 -3.19 -12.60 -4.38
C TYR A 223 -2.26 -13.23 -3.33
N TRP A 224 -1.26 -12.51 -2.83
CA TRP A 224 -0.23 -13.10 -1.97
C TRP A 224 -0.56 -13.04 -0.47
N GLY A 225 -1.25 -11.99 0.00
CA GLY A 225 -1.40 -11.66 1.42
C GLY A 225 -1.97 -12.81 2.27
N ASP A 226 -3.15 -13.30 1.94
CA ASP A 226 -3.80 -14.42 2.64
C ASP A 226 -2.99 -15.71 2.55
N ARG A 227 -2.38 -15.96 1.38
CA ARG A 227 -1.66 -17.21 1.12
C ARG A 227 -0.36 -17.29 1.91
N ILE A 228 0.31 -16.15 2.13
CA ILE A 228 1.48 -16.03 3.02
C ILE A 228 1.07 -16.28 4.47
N SER A 229 0.03 -15.61 4.95
CA SER A 229 -0.48 -15.79 6.32
C SER A 229 -0.88 -17.26 6.58
N HIS A 230 -1.59 -17.89 5.64
CA HIS A 230 -1.94 -19.31 5.73
C HIS A 230 -0.69 -20.21 5.75
N MET A 231 0.29 -19.98 4.88
CA MET A 231 1.56 -20.74 4.89
C MET A 231 2.28 -20.57 6.24
N HIS A 232 2.34 -19.36 6.78
CA HIS A 232 2.95 -19.07 8.08
C HIS A 232 2.29 -19.86 9.21
N ALA A 233 0.96 -19.77 9.34
CA ALA A 233 0.20 -20.50 10.35
C ALA A 233 0.39 -22.03 10.22
N TYR A 234 0.41 -22.55 8.99
CA TYR A 234 0.64 -23.97 8.74
C TYR A 234 2.05 -24.41 9.16
N LEU A 235 3.08 -23.61 8.85
CA LEU A 235 4.48 -23.88 9.22
C LEU A 235 4.72 -23.83 10.74
N LEU A 236 4.06 -22.90 11.44
CA LEU A 236 4.11 -22.84 12.91
C LEU A 236 3.55 -24.11 13.54
N ASN A 237 2.39 -24.60 13.06
CA ASN A 237 1.82 -25.86 13.54
C ASN A 237 2.72 -27.06 13.18
N ALA A 238 3.24 -27.09 11.95
CA ALA A 238 4.16 -28.14 11.47
C ALA A 238 5.49 -28.23 12.24
N SER A 239 5.86 -27.16 12.93
CA SER A 239 7.05 -27.10 13.78
C SER A 239 6.90 -27.87 15.09
N ASP A 240 5.69 -28.28 15.50
CA ASP A 240 5.51 -29.16 16.66
C ASP A 240 6.10 -30.56 16.37
N PRO A 241 7.02 -31.07 17.22
CA PRO A 241 7.63 -32.38 17.04
C PRO A 241 6.63 -33.54 16.91
N ARG A 242 5.41 -33.39 17.43
CA ARG A 242 4.34 -34.40 17.43
C ARG A 242 3.61 -34.54 16.10
N VAL A 243 3.76 -33.58 15.19
CA VAL A 243 3.02 -33.56 13.91
C VAL A 243 3.63 -34.54 12.89
N ASN A 244 2.81 -35.30 12.17
CA ASN A 244 3.28 -36.33 11.23
C ASN A 244 3.89 -35.73 9.94
N LEU A 245 5.21 -35.87 9.77
CA LEU A 245 5.97 -35.37 8.61
C LEU A 245 5.50 -35.93 7.25
N THR A 246 5.02 -37.18 7.21
CA THR A 246 4.65 -37.85 5.95
C THR A 246 3.47 -37.16 5.27
N ALA A 247 2.53 -36.59 6.04
CA ALA A 247 1.42 -35.81 5.51
C ALA A 247 1.76 -34.31 5.40
N THR A 248 2.61 -33.81 6.30
CA THR A 248 2.97 -32.39 6.36
C THR A 248 3.77 -31.92 5.16
N LEU A 249 4.79 -32.67 4.72
CA LEU A 249 5.66 -32.25 3.60
C LEU A 249 4.90 -32.10 2.28
N PRO A 250 4.04 -33.05 1.85
CA PRO A 250 3.23 -32.87 0.65
C PRO A 250 2.27 -31.67 0.72
N ALA A 251 1.75 -31.35 1.91
CA ALA A 251 0.88 -30.19 2.11
C ALA A 251 1.65 -28.87 1.96
N ILE A 252 2.83 -28.74 2.59
CA ILE A 252 3.72 -27.57 2.40
C ILE A 252 4.09 -27.42 0.93
N ARG A 253 4.48 -28.51 0.28
CA ARG A 253 4.76 -28.53 -1.16
C ARG A 253 3.58 -28.02 -1.97
N THR A 254 2.37 -28.46 -1.65
CA THR A 254 1.15 -28.06 -2.37
C THR A 254 0.86 -26.58 -2.17
N LEU A 255 0.93 -26.07 -0.94
CA LEU A 255 0.74 -24.65 -0.65
C LEU A 255 1.73 -23.79 -1.43
N ALA A 256 3.02 -24.15 -1.42
CA ALA A 256 4.04 -23.42 -2.19
C ALA A 256 3.80 -23.55 -3.70
N TYR A 257 3.57 -24.76 -4.19
CA TYR A 257 3.30 -25.04 -5.60
C TYR A 257 2.15 -24.22 -6.16
N THR A 258 1.04 -24.06 -5.41
CA THR A 258 -0.12 -23.30 -5.90
C THR A 258 0.20 -21.85 -6.25
N LEU A 259 1.21 -21.26 -5.59
CA LEU A 259 1.63 -19.89 -5.82
C LEU A 259 2.57 -19.74 -7.01
N VAL A 260 3.40 -20.76 -7.26
CA VAL A 260 4.47 -20.69 -8.26
C VAL A 260 4.21 -21.51 -9.53
N ASN A 261 3.22 -22.42 -9.54
CA ASN A 261 2.92 -23.26 -10.69
C ASN A 261 2.60 -22.52 -12.00
N PRO A 262 1.95 -21.33 -11.99
CA PRO A 262 1.55 -20.69 -13.26
C PRO A 262 2.75 -20.31 -14.13
N TYR A 263 3.93 -20.20 -13.53
CA TYR A 263 5.17 -19.77 -14.21
C TYR A 263 6.05 -20.95 -14.63
N MET A 264 5.76 -22.16 -14.14
CA MET A 264 6.51 -23.38 -14.43
C MET A 264 6.07 -24.00 -15.77
N GLN A 265 6.98 -24.74 -16.40
CA GLN A 265 6.69 -25.58 -17.58
C GLN A 265 7.00 -27.05 -17.27
N PRO A 266 6.18 -27.72 -16.44
CA PRO A 266 6.48 -29.07 -15.93
C PRO A 266 6.54 -30.16 -17.01
N GLY A 267 6.01 -29.90 -18.23
CA GLY A 267 5.99 -30.87 -19.33
C GLY A 267 7.31 -31.05 -20.09
N LEU A 268 8.35 -30.26 -19.79
CA LEU A 268 9.60 -30.25 -20.56
C LEU A 268 10.71 -31.15 -19.99
N THR A 269 10.64 -31.51 -18.69
CA THR A 269 11.72 -32.23 -17.99
C THR A 269 11.18 -33.31 -17.04
N PRO A 270 10.86 -34.52 -17.56
CA PRO A 270 10.44 -35.63 -16.72
C PRO A 270 11.54 -36.00 -15.72
N ASN A 271 11.18 -36.19 -14.45
CA ASN A 271 12.08 -36.48 -13.31
C ASN A 271 13.03 -35.34 -12.88
N ALA A 272 12.71 -34.09 -13.24
CA ALA A 272 13.41 -32.91 -12.73
C ALA A 272 13.23 -32.74 -11.21
N SER A 273 14.28 -32.23 -10.55
CA SER A 273 14.18 -31.78 -9.16
C SER A 273 13.24 -30.59 -9.03
N GLY A 274 12.74 -30.32 -7.83
CA GLY A 274 11.96 -29.11 -7.58
C GLY A 274 12.74 -27.84 -7.90
N TRP A 275 14.06 -27.86 -7.69
CA TRP A 275 14.97 -26.78 -8.08
C TRP A 275 15.03 -26.57 -9.59
N ASP A 276 15.21 -27.64 -10.36
CA ASP A 276 15.29 -27.57 -11.82
C ASP A 276 13.98 -27.06 -12.43
N LEU A 277 12.84 -27.44 -11.86
CA LEU A 277 11.53 -27.00 -12.34
C LEU A 277 11.28 -25.49 -12.18
N PHE A 278 11.94 -24.85 -11.22
CA PHE A 278 11.66 -23.45 -10.89
C PHE A 278 12.81 -22.48 -11.20
N PHE A 279 14.04 -22.87 -10.88
CA PHE A 279 15.22 -21.99 -10.95
C PHE A 279 16.16 -22.29 -12.12
N ALA A 280 16.05 -23.47 -12.75
CA ALA A 280 16.88 -23.78 -13.92
C ALA A 280 16.21 -23.29 -15.22
N PRO A 281 17.01 -22.90 -16.23
CA PRO A 281 16.48 -22.64 -17.55
C PRO A 281 15.92 -23.94 -18.15
N PRO A 282 14.88 -23.87 -19.00
CA PRO A 282 14.38 -25.04 -19.71
C PRO A 282 15.51 -25.69 -20.52
N THR A 283 15.75 -26.98 -20.30
CA THR A 283 16.65 -27.75 -21.16
C THR A 283 15.86 -28.19 -22.39
N ASP A 284 15.97 -27.43 -23.48
CA ASP A 284 15.33 -27.75 -24.76
C ASP A 284 15.85 -29.11 -25.29
N LEU A 285 15.11 -30.19 -25.06
CA LEU A 285 15.35 -31.48 -25.72
C LEU A 285 14.85 -31.49 -27.17
N ILE A 286 14.11 -30.46 -27.60
CA ILE A 286 13.59 -30.31 -28.96
C ILE A 286 13.75 -28.84 -29.41
N PRO A 287 14.51 -28.54 -30.47
CA PRO A 287 14.60 -27.19 -31.01
C PRO A 287 13.30 -26.84 -31.74
N ILE A 288 12.36 -26.18 -31.04
CA ILE A 288 11.15 -25.63 -31.66
C ILE A 288 11.54 -24.30 -32.29
N THR A 289 11.62 -24.26 -33.63
CA THR A 289 12.07 -23.14 -34.45
C THR A 289 11.20 -21.87 -34.41
N PHE A 290 10.24 -21.79 -33.49
CA PHE A 290 9.29 -20.67 -33.36
C PHE A 290 9.22 -20.07 -31.94
N ALA A 291 9.98 -20.59 -30.96
CA ALA A 291 9.95 -20.05 -29.61
C ALA A 291 10.97 -18.91 -29.46
N THR A 292 10.48 -17.67 -29.42
CA THR A 292 11.27 -16.48 -29.07
C THR A 292 11.74 -16.58 -27.61
N ASN A 293 13.07 -16.62 -27.38
CA ASN A 293 13.77 -16.62 -26.09
C ASN A 293 13.33 -17.68 -25.07
N THR A 294 13.76 -18.93 -25.23
CA THR A 294 13.49 -20.05 -24.31
C THR A 294 14.39 -20.12 -23.05
N ASN A 295 15.35 -19.20 -22.88
CA ASN A 295 16.29 -19.20 -21.74
C ASN A 295 15.77 -18.47 -20.48
N VAL A 296 14.45 -18.38 -20.28
CA VAL A 296 13.86 -17.71 -19.10
C VAL A 296 13.33 -18.75 -18.12
N THR A 297 13.83 -18.68 -16.88
CA THR A 297 13.45 -19.55 -15.76
C THR A 297 12.02 -19.28 -15.30
N ALA A 298 11.39 -20.22 -14.58
CA ALA A 298 10.07 -19.97 -13.99
C ALA A 298 10.14 -18.86 -12.94
N PHE A 299 11.26 -18.75 -12.22
CA PHE A 299 11.55 -17.66 -11.30
C PHE A 299 11.51 -16.27 -11.98
N GLU A 300 12.16 -16.12 -13.12
CA GLU A 300 12.16 -14.85 -13.87
C GLU A 300 10.78 -14.51 -14.43
N ARG A 301 10.02 -15.52 -14.89
CA ARG A 301 8.62 -15.32 -15.32
C ARG A 301 7.72 -14.90 -14.15
N CYS A 302 7.92 -15.51 -12.98
CA CYS A 302 7.19 -15.14 -11.75
C CYS A 302 7.52 -13.70 -11.33
N THR A 303 8.79 -13.30 -11.44
CA THR A 303 9.27 -11.96 -11.08
C THR A 303 8.71 -10.88 -12.01
N SER A 304 8.66 -11.17 -13.31
CA SER A 304 8.22 -10.22 -14.35
C SER A 304 6.76 -10.40 -14.77
N GLN A 305 5.97 -11.21 -14.07
CA GLN A 305 4.60 -11.57 -14.49
C GLN A 305 3.70 -10.36 -14.75
N ALA A 306 3.89 -9.27 -13.99
CA ALA A 306 3.03 -8.09 -14.02
C ALA A 306 3.54 -7.01 -15.00
N THR A 307 4.80 -7.10 -15.42
CA THR A 307 5.53 -5.99 -16.04
C THR A 307 6.36 -6.39 -17.27
N GLY A 308 6.55 -7.69 -17.52
CA GLY A 308 7.44 -8.21 -18.57
C GLY A 308 7.02 -7.86 -20.00
N PHE A 309 5.79 -7.39 -20.20
CA PHE A 309 5.29 -6.89 -21.48
C PHE A 309 5.47 -5.38 -21.67
N LEU A 310 5.88 -4.64 -20.64
CA LEU A 310 6.03 -3.19 -20.68
C LEU A 310 7.34 -2.78 -21.38
N SER A 311 7.25 -1.82 -22.29
CA SER A 311 8.41 -1.26 -22.98
C SER A 311 9.00 -0.07 -22.22
N GLU A 312 10.30 -0.12 -21.90
CA GLU A 312 10.99 0.99 -21.21
C GLU A 312 10.91 2.32 -21.94
N THR A 313 10.83 2.29 -23.27
CA THR A 313 10.77 3.51 -24.09
C THR A 313 9.49 4.31 -23.90
N GLN A 314 8.43 3.68 -23.36
CA GLN A 314 7.12 4.29 -23.13
C GLN A 314 6.89 4.67 -21.67
N MET A 315 7.83 4.34 -20.77
CA MET A 315 7.68 4.56 -19.33
C MET A 315 8.34 5.87 -18.88
N THR A 316 7.61 6.65 -18.07
CA THR A 316 8.19 7.79 -17.34
C THR A 316 9.23 7.31 -16.31
N PRO A 317 10.11 8.19 -15.80
CA PRO A 317 11.03 7.81 -14.71
C PRO A 317 10.32 7.20 -13.49
N GLN A 318 9.11 7.69 -13.18
CA GLN A 318 8.27 7.25 -12.07
C GLN A 318 7.72 5.85 -12.31
N GLU A 319 7.28 5.56 -13.53
CA GLU A 319 6.84 4.21 -13.91
C GLU A 319 7.99 3.20 -13.89
N ARG A 320 9.21 3.61 -14.29
CA ARG A 320 10.39 2.75 -14.16
C ARG A 320 10.69 2.41 -12.70
N LEU A 321 10.56 3.38 -11.80
CA LEU A 321 10.70 3.14 -10.36
C LEU A 321 9.63 2.17 -9.87
N LEU A 322 8.36 2.36 -10.25
CA LEU A 322 7.26 1.47 -9.90
C LEU A 322 7.47 0.05 -10.42
N ARG A 323 7.94 -0.11 -11.66
CA ARG A 323 8.34 -1.41 -12.22
C ARG A 323 9.38 -2.09 -11.36
N ILE A 324 10.47 -1.39 -11.04
CA ILE A 324 11.55 -1.92 -10.21
C ILE A 324 11.02 -2.30 -8.83
N SER A 325 10.14 -1.48 -8.22
CA SER A 325 9.53 -1.80 -6.93
C SER A 325 8.66 -3.05 -6.99
N VAL A 326 7.79 -3.18 -8.00
CA VAL A 326 6.94 -4.35 -8.20
C VAL A 326 7.78 -5.61 -8.42
N GLU A 327 8.75 -5.56 -9.34
CA GLU A 327 9.63 -6.69 -9.63
C GLU A 327 10.53 -7.04 -8.44
N SER A 328 10.91 -6.09 -7.59
CA SER A 328 11.68 -6.38 -6.37
C SER A 328 10.84 -7.17 -5.35
N VAL A 329 9.58 -6.78 -5.16
CA VAL A 329 8.64 -7.50 -4.28
C VAL A 329 8.34 -8.89 -4.84
N LEU A 330 8.00 -8.98 -6.13
CA LEU A 330 7.73 -10.26 -6.79
C LEU A 330 8.95 -11.16 -6.79
N SER A 331 10.15 -10.65 -7.06
CA SER A 331 11.39 -11.41 -6.97
C SER A 331 11.56 -12.05 -5.60
N ARG A 332 11.34 -11.29 -4.51
CA ARG A 332 11.46 -11.83 -3.16
C ARG A 332 10.39 -12.89 -2.85
N LEU A 333 9.12 -12.61 -3.20
CA LEU A 333 7.99 -13.54 -3.07
C LEU A 333 8.24 -14.85 -3.82
N CYS A 334 8.55 -14.74 -5.12
CA CYS A 334 8.81 -15.86 -6.01
C CYS A 334 10.02 -16.68 -5.55
N ASN A 335 11.09 -16.02 -5.08
CA ASN A 335 12.25 -16.72 -4.55
C ASN A 335 11.90 -17.50 -3.28
N ASP A 336 11.25 -16.87 -2.30
CA ASP A 336 10.99 -17.51 -1.02
C ASP A 336 10.04 -18.71 -1.14
N PHE A 337 8.97 -18.58 -1.92
CA PHE A 337 8.07 -19.70 -2.22
C PHE A 337 8.68 -20.71 -3.18
N GLY A 338 9.51 -20.27 -4.12
CA GLY A 338 10.26 -21.15 -5.01
C GLY A 338 11.22 -22.07 -4.26
N VAL A 339 11.95 -21.54 -3.27
CA VAL A 339 12.84 -22.33 -2.40
C VAL A 339 12.06 -23.34 -1.59
N ILE A 340 10.94 -22.93 -0.97
CA ILE A 340 10.08 -23.84 -0.19
C ILE A 340 9.54 -24.95 -1.10
N PHE A 341 9.02 -24.60 -2.28
CA PHE A 341 8.54 -25.57 -3.27
C PHE A 341 9.66 -26.55 -3.68
N ALA A 342 10.84 -26.04 -4.03
CA ALA A 342 11.94 -26.86 -4.51
C ALA A 342 12.39 -27.87 -3.46
N GLN A 343 12.70 -27.39 -2.25
CA GLN A 343 13.18 -28.23 -1.16
C GLN A 343 12.11 -29.21 -0.67
N SER A 344 10.85 -28.77 -0.53
CA SER A 344 9.76 -29.66 -0.11
C SER A 344 9.44 -30.73 -1.15
N SER A 345 9.61 -30.44 -2.45
CA SER A 345 9.46 -31.43 -3.52
C SER A 345 10.54 -32.50 -3.45
N ASP A 346 11.80 -32.10 -3.31
CA ASP A 346 12.92 -33.05 -3.25
C ASP A 346 12.87 -33.91 -1.98
N LEU A 347 12.46 -33.32 -0.83
CA LEU A 347 12.22 -34.07 0.40
C LEU A 347 11.05 -35.05 0.29
N ALA A 348 9.92 -34.63 -0.28
CA ALA A 348 8.74 -35.48 -0.45
C ALA A 348 8.99 -36.67 -1.39
N GLU A 349 9.86 -36.49 -2.39
CA GLU A 349 10.27 -37.55 -3.32
C GLU A 349 11.50 -38.34 -2.84
N SER A 350 11.93 -38.13 -1.60
CA SER A 350 13.12 -38.77 -1.02
C SER A 350 14.38 -38.59 -1.88
N ARG A 351 14.52 -37.46 -2.59
CA ARG A 351 15.71 -37.13 -3.39
C ARG A 351 16.82 -36.50 -2.54
N SER A 352 16.50 -36.01 -1.34
CA SER A 352 17.46 -35.40 -0.41
C SER A 352 17.58 -36.24 0.87
N TRP A 353 18.45 -37.25 0.82
CA TRP A 353 18.59 -38.28 1.88
C TRP A 353 19.29 -37.79 3.15
N ASP A 354 20.07 -36.71 3.06
CA ASP A 354 20.86 -36.15 4.18
C ASP A 354 20.18 -34.96 4.88
N ALA A 355 19.06 -34.46 4.35
CA ALA A 355 18.37 -33.30 4.89
C ALA A 355 17.36 -33.71 5.97
N ASP A 356 17.46 -33.13 7.17
CA ASP A 356 16.46 -33.28 8.22
C ASP A 356 15.21 -32.44 7.89
N PRO A 357 14.04 -33.07 7.64
CA PRO A 357 12.82 -32.34 7.31
C PRO A 357 12.38 -31.37 8.41
N ARG A 358 12.70 -31.63 9.69
CA ARG A 358 12.37 -30.72 10.79
C ARG A 358 13.19 -29.45 10.73
N LEU A 359 14.48 -29.57 10.46
CA LEU A 359 15.35 -28.42 10.27
C LEU A 359 14.89 -27.57 9.08
N SER A 360 14.47 -28.21 7.97
CA SER A 360 13.92 -27.49 6.81
C SER A 360 12.63 -26.74 7.16
N ILE A 361 11.69 -27.35 7.91
CA ILE A 361 10.46 -26.66 8.35
C ILE A 361 10.79 -25.44 9.22
N GLN A 362 11.76 -25.54 10.13
CA GLN A 362 12.20 -24.40 10.95
C GLN A 362 12.79 -23.28 10.08
N GLN A 363 13.60 -23.63 9.07
CA GLN A 363 14.17 -22.67 8.13
C GLN A 363 13.09 -22.00 7.27
N TRP A 364 12.09 -22.75 6.80
CA TRP A 364 10.97 -22.20 6.04
C TRP A 364 10.08 -21.29 6.89
N THR A 365 9.84 -21.67 8.15
CA THR A 365 9.10 -20.84 9.11
C THR A 365 9.77 -19.49 9.26
N LYS A 366 11.09 -19.50 9.55
CA LYS A 366 11.87 -18.27 9.64
C LYS A 366 11.86 -17.47 8.34
N ARG A 367 12.00 -18.13 7.18
CA ARG A 367 11.95 -17.46 5.88
C ARG A 367 10.63 -16.71 5.66
N ILE A 368 9.50 -17.31 6.01
CA ILE A 368 8.19 -16.67 5.90
C ILE A 368 8.03 -15.53 6.92
N GLN A 369 8.54 -15.70 8.14
CA GLN A 369 8.56 -14.62 9.13
C GLN A 369 9.38 -13.42 8.66
N ASP A 370 10.61 -13.65 8.21
CA ASP A 370 11.50 -12.62 7.65
C ASP A 370 10.87 -11.95 6.41
N LEU A 371 10.10 -12.71 5.61
CA LEU A 371 9.35 -12.18 4.46
C LEU A 371 8.20 -11.28 4.90
N MET A 372 7.41 -11.70 5.88
CA MET A 372 6.29 -10.91 6.42
C MET A 372 6.80 -9.62 7.06
N GLU A 373 7.88 -9.69 7.86
CA GLU A 373 8.52 -8.51 8.45
C GLU A 373 9.07 -7.56 7.36
N TRP A 374 9.67 -8.10 6.30
CA TRP A 374 10.19 -7.28 5.19
C TRP A 374 9.09 -6.61 4.35
N LEU A 375 7.98 -7.31 4.11
CA LEU A 375 6.85 -6.78 3.35
C LEU A 375 6.03 -5.77 4.15
N ASP A 376 5.88 -6.02 5.45
CA ASP A 376 5.17 -5.16 6.40
C ASP A 376 3.77 -4.75 5.88
N TRP A 377 3.05 -5.73 5.32
CA TRP A 377 1.73 -5.48 4.73
C TRP A 377 0.65 -5.39 5.79
N THR A 378 -0.13 -4.31 5.71
CA THR A 378 -1.22 -4.03 6.65
C THR A 378 -2.37 -5.03 6.59
N VAL A 379 -2.46 -5.84 5.51
CA VAL A 379 -3.47 -6.91 5.35
C VAL A 379 -3.34 -8.04 6.39
N TRP A 380 -2.24 -8.08 7.13
CA TRP A 380 -2.02 -9.03 8.22
C TRP A 380 -2.39 -8.48 9.60
N LEU A 381 -2.76 -7.21 9.70
CA LEU A 381 -3.32 -6.64 10.92
C LEU A 381 -4.77 -7.12 11.08
N ARG A 382 -4.92 -8.34 11.60
CA ARG A 382 -6.20 -9.05 11.67
C ARG A 382 -6.73 -9.15 13.08
N CYS A 383 -8.04 -9.01 13.18
CA CYS A 383 -8.77 -9.12 14.43
C CYS A 383 -8.95 -10.56 14.89
N GLU A 384 -8.98 -11.50 13.95
CA GLU A 384 -9.23 -12.91 14.18
C GLU A 384 -8.14 -13.58 15.02
N GLU A 385 -6.93 -13.00 15.08
CA GLU A 385 -5.81 -13.47 15.90
C GLU A 385 -5.79 -12.84 17.29
N VAL A 386 -6.48 -11.70 17.49
CA VAL A 386 -6.48 -10.92 18.73
C VAL A 386 -7.75 -11.13 19.55
N CYS A 387 -8.89 -11.33 18.90
CA CYS A 387 -10.16 -11.64 19.57
C CYS A 387 -10.54 -13.12 19.40
N PRO A 388 -10.90 -13.81 20.49
CA PRO A 388 -11.51 -15.12 20.36
C PRO A 388 -12.83 -15.00 19.60
N LEU A 389 -13.04 -15.86 18.60
CA LEU A 389 -14.37 -16.08 18.04
C LEU A 389 -15.27 -16.59 19.17
N ASP A 390 -16.33 -15.86 19.51
CA ASP A 390 -17.30 -16.17 20.59
C ASP A 390 -18.05 -17.52 20.39
N VAL A 391 -17.64 -18.32 19.41
CA VAL A 391 -18.30 -19.56 18.97
C VAL A 391 -17.68 -20.81 19.63
N GLN A 392 -16.49 -20.74 20.22
CA GLN A 392 -15.79 -21.95 20.69
C GLN A 392 -16.20 -22.48 22.08
N GLN A 393 -17.15 -21.86 22.78
CA GLN A 393 -17.46 -22.22 24.18
C GLN A 393 -18.90 -22.63 24.47
N PHE A 394 -19.73 -22.91 23.48
CA PHE A 394 -21.09 -23.43 23.71
C PHE A 394 -21.20 -24.91 23.32
N PRO A 395 -21.00 -25.85 24.27
CA PRO A 395 -21.49 -27.21 24.09
C PRO A 395 -23.01 -27.16 23.92
N SER A 396 -23.48 -27.76 22.85
CA SER A 396 -24.87 -27.92 22.40
C SER A 396 -25.94 -27.92 23.51
N LEU A 397 -27.00 -27.13 23.28
CA LEU A 397 -28.41 -27.22 23.77
C LEU A 397 -28.99 -26.06 24.60
N SER A 398 -28.40 -24.87 24.59
CA SER A 398 -29.11 -23.65 25.03
C SER A 398 -28.72 -22.46 24.17
N PHE A 399 -29.70 -21.85 23.49
CA PHE A 399 -29.51 -20.54 22.87
C PHE A 399 -29.27 -19.54 24.01
N PRO A 400 -28.09 -18.88 24.09
CA PRO A 400 -27.88 -17.82 25.07
C PRO A 400 -28.83 -16.65 24.76
N SER A 401 -29.27 -15.97 25.81
CA SER A 401 -29.96 -14.68 25.63
C SER A 401 -29.00 -13.67 25.01
N ALA A 402 -29.50 -12.67 24.28
CA ALA A 402 -28.65 -11.64 23.66
C ALA A 402 -27.78 -10.88 24.68
N ASP A 403 -28.15 -10.95 25.97
CA ASP A 403 -27.48 -10.30 27.10
C ASP A 403 -26.29 -11.13 27.66
N ASP A 404 -26.17 -12.41 27.30
CA ASP A 404 -25.14 -13.33 27.83
C ASP A 404 -23.91 -13.51 26.90
N LEU A 405 -23.93 -12.95 25.69
CA LEU A 405 -22.77 -12.97 24.80
C LEU A 405 -21.76 -11.93 25.27
N PRO A 406 -20.52 -12.31 25.64
CA PRO A 406 -19.49 -11.33 25.91
C PRO A 406 -19.17 -10.63 24.59
N GLN A 407 -19.64 -9.39 24.43
CA GLN A 407 -19.44 -8.62 23.21
C GLN A 407 -17.99 -8.11 23.18
N HIS A 408 -17.09 -8.97 22.71
CA HIS A 408 -15.74 -8.58 22.37
C HIS A 408 -15.78 -7.84 21.03
N VAL A 409 -15.35 -6.57 21.04
CA VAL A 409 -15.16 -5.79 19.82
C VAL A 409 -13.67 -5.73 19.58
N CYS A 410 -13.24 -6.27 18.44
CA CYS A 410 -11.91 -5.95 17.97
C CYS A 410 -11.91 -4.52 17.46
N SER A 411 -11.11 -3.67 18.07
CA SER A 411 -10.80 -2.35 17.53
C SER A 411 -9.46 -2.47 16.82
N VAL A 412 -9.50 -2.53 15.49
CA VAL A 412 -8.39 -1.96 14.71
C VAL A 412 -8.50 -0.44 14.93
N PRO A 413 -7.46 0.22 15.42
CA PRO A 413 -7.53 1.65 15.75
C PRO A 413 -7.82 2.45 14.49
N MET A 414 -9.10 2.76 14.29
CA MET A 414 -9.57 3.65 13.24
C MET A 414 -9.62 5.07 13.77
N TRP A 415 -9.12 6.00 12.97
CA TRP A 415 -9.31 7.42 13.24
C TRP A 415 -10.78 7.81 12.99
N PRO A 416 -11.37 8.77 13.73
CA PRO A 416 -10.78 9.56 14.80
C PRO A 416 -10.47 8.76 16.07
N ILE A 417 -9.23 8.90 16.54
CA ILE A 417 -8.93 8.72 17.96
C ILE A 417 -9.72 9.83 18.67
N ALA A 418 -10.94 9.53 19.09
CA ALA A 418 -11.83 10.44 19.81
C ALA A 418 -11.35 10.71 21.27
N TRP A 419 -10.05 10.60 21.52
CA TRP A 419 -9.46 10.77 22.85
C TRP A 419 -8.27 11.71 22.74
N ALA A 420 -8.45 12.91 23.28
CA ALA A 420 -7.40 13.89 23.49
C ALA A 420 -6.32 13.31 24.42
N GLY A 421 -5.29 12.68 23.84
CA GLY A 421 -4.10 12.21 24.53
C GLY A 421 -2.86 12.45 23.68
N PRO A 422 -1.69 12.71 24.31
CA PRO A 422 -0.44 12.80 23.56
C PRO A 422 -0.16 11.48 22.85
N TRP A 423 0.07 11.55 21.54
CA TRP A 423 0.50 10.42 20.73
C TRP A 423 1.84 9.89 21.26
N ASP A 424 1.85 8.64 21.71
CA ASP A 424 3.06 7.94 22.15
C ASP A 424 3.58 7.06 21.00
N PRO A 425 4.75 7.38 20.40
CA PRO A 425 5.35 6.60 19.33
C PRO A 425 5.72 5.17 19.74
N ASN A 426 5.81 4.85 21.03
CA ASN A 426 6.09 3.51 21.54
C ASN A 426 4.83 2.75 21.96
N SER A 427 3.64 3.34 21.80
CA SER A 427 2.40 2.66 22.14
C SER A 427 2.01 1.68 21.03
N SER A 428 1.54 0.49 21.41
CA SER A 428 0.80 -0.46 20.55
C SER A 428 -0.56 0.10 20.15
N SER A 429 -0.63 1.39 19.82
CA SER A 429 -1.84 2.13 19.51
C SER A 429 -2.35 1.89 18.10
N LEU A 430 -1.57 1.18 17.27
CA LEU A 430 -1.91 0.75 15.91
C LEU A 430 -2.14 -0.77 15.78
N GLU A 431 -1.87 -1.54 16.84
CA GLU A 431 -2.18 -2.98 16.86
C GLU A 431 -3.69 -3.19 17.08
N PRO A 432 -4.31 -4.21 16.44
CA PRO A 432 -5.68 -4.59 16.77
C PRO A 432 -5.78 -4.91 18.27
N ARG A 433 -6.85 -4.46 18.92
CA ARG A 433 -7.10 -4.71 20.34
C ARG A 433 -8.44 -5.39 20.53
N CYS A 434 -8.45 -6.47 21.30
CA CYS A 434 -9.70 -7.05 21.76
C CYS A 434 -10.23 -6.27 22.97
N MET A 435 -11.32 -5.54 22.80
CA MET A 435 -11.96 -4.78 23.87
C MET A 435 -13.25 -5.48 24.28
N ARG A 436 -13.43 -5.70 25.58
CA ARG A 436 -14.72 -6.14 26.12
C ARG A 436 -15.62 -4.93 26.31
N MET A 437 -16.78 -4.91 25.65
CA MET A 437 -17.76 -3.85 25.92
C MET A 437 -18.28 -3.98 27.35
N ALA A 438 -18.22 -2.88 28.11
CA ALA A 438 -18.84 -2.81 29.43
C ALA A 438 -20.35 -2.70 29.23
N VAL A 439 -21.10 -3.65 29.80
CA VAL A 439 -22.58 -3.62 29.88
C VAL A 439 -22.99 -2.83 31.12
#